data_AF-A0A9D8L5N7-F1
#
_entry.id   AF-A0A9D8L5N7-F1
#
_cell.length_a   1.000
_cell.length_b   1.000
_cell.length_c   1.000
_cell.angle_alpha   90.00
_cell.angle_beta   90.00
_cell.angle_gamma   90.00
#
_symmetry.space_group_name_H-M   'P 1'
#
loop_
_entity.id
_entity.type
_entity.pdbx_description
1 polymer ?
#
loop_
_entity_poly.entity_id
_entity_poly.type
_entity_poly.pdbx_seq_one_letter_code
_entity_poly.pdbx_strand_id
1 'polypeptide(L)'
;MNPALSLAERTALMKAAAGDDRPDLAIVGGLLANVLSGEFHLADILVKDGRVVRLVEPGEALDLAGVDIVDAAGRHVVPGLIDPHMHLESSSLMPDEFAKAIVARGVTTVAIDPHEFGNVVGLAGIEALMRSTAGLPVRFLLRVPARVPELPDHLETPGRTIDDAGTEAMLGWPEAACLAGDISPNFILSRDATQLRRMQMAYDRGRFVSGYVPQLPGRGIDTMVAGGVQDSHVPKSVGELVANLRHGLHALLTPRPGRFEADSFAELGGLIRRGVIDGRRISLCTDDVLVHELLADGHLDARLRMALRMKVPAMAALQMATLNTATLLRRDDIGAIAPGRHADLAIVSDLENFVVDEVLFGGQRVAAEGRCTLTMARTTLPDFTRSTIVSDMPASAEALQIPVAGDRTAVRCNVLVSSHPKTLARKDLPVPRAASGAASSVASGCSAVPSPRAPITTITTSSLSAPTMAT
;
A
#
# COMPACT_ATOMS: atom_id res chain seq x y z
N MET A 1 3.68 -8.71 -15.87
CA MET A 1 3.45 -8.15 -17.22
C MET A 1 1.98 -8.32 -17.48
N ASN A 2 1.35 -7.38 -18.19
CA ASN A 2 -0.04 -7.56 -18.64
C ASN A 2 -0.12 -8.83 -19.52
N PRO A 3 -0.99 -9.81 -19.22
CA PRO A 3 -1.15 -10.98 -20.08
C PRO A 3 -1.56 -10.52 -21.49
N ALA A 4 -0.76 -10.91 -22.49
CA ALA A 4 -1.03 -10.55 -23.87
C ALA A 4 -2.35 -11.19 -24.33
N LEU A 5 -3.23 -10.39 -24.92
CA LEU A 5 -4.44 -10.90 -25.56
C LEU A 5 -4.10 -11.89 -26.67
N SER A 6 -4.80 -13.01 -26.68
CA SER A 6 -4.80 -14.01 -27.75
C SER A 6 -5.34 -13.41 -29.05
N LEU A 7 -5.06 -14.08 -30.17
CA LEU A 7 -5.60 -13.68 -31.48
C LEU A 7 -7.13 -13.67 -31.50
N ALA A 8 -7.75 -14.65 -30.83
CA ALA A 8 -9.21 -14.75 -30.74
C ALA A 8 -9.81 -13.58 -29.96
N GLU A 9 -9.28 -13.26 -28.79
CA GLU A 9 -9.73 -12.11 -27.98
C GLU A 9 -9.56 -10.79 -28.75
N ARG A 10 -8.42 -10.59 -29.41
CA ARG A 10 -8.21 -9.38 -30.23
C ARG A 10 -9.24 -9.25 -31.34
N THR A 11 -9.52 -10.36 -32.03
CA THR A 11 -10.51 -10.38 -33.12
C THR A 11 -11.90 -10.06 -32.61
N ALA A 12 -12.30 -10.61 -31.46
CA ALA A 12 -13.60 -10.32 -30.84
C ALA A 12 -13.75 -8.84 -30.48
N LEU A 13 -12.73 -8.24 -29.85
CA LEU A 13 -12.73 -6.82 -29.51
C LEU A 13 -12.79 -5.93 -30.77
N MET A 14 -12.07 -6.31 -31.83
CA MET A 14 -12.09 -5.58 -33.10
C MET A 14 -13.46 -5.62 -33.77
N LYS A 15 -14.13 -6.77 -33.79
CA LYS A 15 -15.50 -6.90 -34.32
C LYS A 15 -16.47 -6.01 -33.55
N ALA A 16 -16.41 -6.03 -32.23
CA ALA A 16 -17.25 -5.17 -31.40
C ALA A 16 -16.96 -3.68 -31.63
N ALA A 17 -15.68 -3.29 -31.77
CA ALA A 17 -15.29 -1.92 -32.08
C ALA A 17 -15.76 -1.47 -33.48
N ALA A 18 -15.77 -2.38 -34.46
CA ALA A 18 -16.23 -2.12 -35.83
C ALA A 18 -17.76 -2.10 -35.97
N GLY A 19 -18.50 -2.55 -34.96
CA GLY A 19 -19.95 -2.71 -34.99
C GLY A 19 -20.43 -4.02 -35.62
N ASP A 20 -19.53 -4.95 -35.92
CA ASP A 20 -19.87 -6.29 -36.44
C ASP A 20 -20.43 -7.21 -35.35
N ASP A 21 -20.05 -6.97 -34.10
CA ASP A 21 -20.56 -7.68 -32.91
C ASP A 21 -21.12 -6.68 -31.90
N ARG A 22 -22.16 -7.09 -31.17
CA ARG A 22 -22.79 -6.24 -30.16
C ARG A 22 -21.92 -6.12 -28.89
N PRO A 23 -21.77 -4.92 -28.30
CA PRO A 23 -21.14 -4.75 -26.98
C PRO A 23 -21.99 -5.39 -25.88
N ASP A 24 -21.35 -5.70 -24.75
CA ASP A 24 -22.03 -6.27 -23.59
C ASP A 24 -22.68 -5.16 -22.75
N LEU A 25 -22.01 -4.00 -22.68
CA LEU A 25 -22.41 -2.85 -21.88
C LEU A 25 -22.15 -1.54 -22.62
N ALA A 26 -23.03 -0.56 -22.43
CA ALA A 26 -22.83 0.83 -22.81
C ALA A 26 -22.96 1.75 -21.58
N ILE A 27 -22.03 2.66 -21.40
CA ILE A 27 -22.11 3.77 -20.43
C ILE A 27 -22.42 5.04 -21.23
N VAL A 28 -23.53 5.71 -20.93
CA VAL A 28 -24.13 6.72 -21.82
C VAL A 28 -24.28 8.08 -21.14
N GLY A 29 -23.93 9.16 -21.84
CA GLY A 29 -24.20 10.54 -21.45
C GLY A 29 -23.24 11.14 -20.42
N GLY A 30 -22.16 10.44 -20.08
CA GLY A 30 -21.19 10.87 -19.08
C GLY A 30 -20.16 11.86 -19.60
N LEU A 31 -19.64 12.71 -18.69
CA LEU A 31 -18.46 13.52 -18.93
C LEU A 31 -17.21 12.70 -18.60
N LEU A 32 -16.57 12.15 -19.64
CA LEU A 32 -15.37 11.33 -19.52
C LEU A 32 -14.18 12.19 -19.07
N ALA A 33 -13.56 11.80 -17.96
CA ALA A 33 -12.24 12.27 -17.57
C ALA A 33 -11.17 11.56 -18.41
N ASN A 34 -10.86 12.12 -19.58
CA ASN A 34 -9.85 11.56 -20.47
C ASN A 34 -8.45 11.92 -19.97
N VAL A 35 -7.95 11.12 -19.03
CA VAL A 35 -6.63 11.32 -18.40
C VAL A 35 -5.45 11.21 -19.38
N LEU A 36 -5.67 10.67 -20.59
CA LEU A 36 -4.64 10.58 -21.64
C LEU A 36 -4.48 11.91 -22.37
N SER A 37 -5.58 12.56 -22.77
CA SER A 37 -5.55 13.89 -23.42
C SER A 37 -5.51 15.04 -22.42
N GLY A 38 -5.90 14.80 -21.17
CA GLY A 38 -5.90 15.80 -20.10
C GLY A 38 -7.14 16.69 -20.11
N GLU A 39 -8.27 16.22 -20.66
CA GLU A 39 -9.51 16.99 -20.75
C GLU A 39 -10.73 16.22 -20.23
N PHE A 40 -11.83 16.96 -20.05
CA PHE A 40 -13.15 16.40 -19.81
C PHE A 40 -14.00 16.62 -21.05
N HIS A 41 -14.58 15.56 -21.60
CA HIS A 41 -15.46 15.65 -22.77
C HIS A 41 -16.60 14.65 -22.68
N LEU A 42 -17.72 14.93 -23.35
CA LEU A 42 -18.83 13.98 -23.43
C LEU A 42 -18.40 12.81 -24.32
N ALA A 43 -18.64 11.60 -23.86
CA ALA A 43 -18.45 10.39 -24.67
C ALA A 43 -19.27 9.24 -24.08
N ASP A 44 -19.86 8.42 -24.95
CA ASP A 44 -20.40 7.13 -24.55
C ASP A 44 -19.29 6.08 -24.66
N ILE A 45 -19.32 5.09 -23.76
CA ILE A 45 -18.27 4.07 -23.66
C ILE A 45 -18.90 2.70 -23.89
N LEU A 46 -18.45 2.00 -24.94
CA LEU A 46 -18.88 0.64 -25.23
C LEU A 46 -17.86 -0.36 -24.70
N VAL A 47 -18.36 -1.42 -24.06
CA VAL A 47 -17.55 -2.43 -23.39
C VAL A 47 -17.89 -3.82 -23.94
N LYS A 48 -16.85 -4.62 -24.19
CA LYS A 48 -16.94 -6.02 -24.61
C LYS A 48 -15.89 -6.83 -23.85
N ASP A 49 -16.28 -7.99 -23.31
CA ASP A 49 -15.38 -8.92 -22.61
C ASP A 49 -14.52 -8.21 -21.54
N GLY A 50 -15.16 -7.30 -20.81
CA GLY A 50 -14.57 -6.50 -19.75
C GLY A 50 -13.54 -5.44 -20.20
N ARG A 51 -13.48 -5.12 -21.49
CA ARG A 51 -12.63 -4.08 -22.05
C ARG A 51 -13.44 -3.02 -22.77
N VAL A 52 -12.96 -1.78 -22.71
CA VAL A 52 -13.48 -0.71 -23.55
C VAL A 52 -13.14 -1.05 -25.00
N VAL A 53 -14.13 -1.03 -25.88
CA VAL A 53 -13.94 -1.23 -27.33
C VAL A 53 -14.12 0.04 -28.11
N ARG A 54 -14.87 1.01 -27.57
CA ARG A 54 -15.18 2.25 -28.28
C ARG A 54 -15.44 3.41 -27.32
N LEU A 55 -14.95 4.59 -27.72
CA LEU A 55 -15.46 5.88 -27.26
C LEU A 55 -16.29 6.45 -28.39
N VAL A 56 -17.52 6.84 -28.11
CA VAL A 56 -18.46 7.34 -29.10
C VAL A 56 -18.68 8.82 -28.82
N GLU A 57 -18.34 9.64 -29.81
CA GLU A 57 -18.48 11.09 -29.70
C GLU A 57 -19.96 11.51 -29.79
N PRO A 58 -20.32 12.66 -29.19
CA PRO A 58 -21.70 13.16 -29.24
C PRO A 58 -22.24 13.29 -30.67
N GLY A 59 -23.47 12.82 -30.88
CA GLY A 59 -24.19 12.93 -32.15
C GLY A 59 -24.00 11.75 -33.11
N GLU A 60 -23.16 10.78 -32.77
CA GLU A 60 -23.15 9.51 -33.48
C GLU A 60 -24.33 8.63 -33.05
N ALA A 61 -25.02 8.01 -34.02
CA ALA A 61 -26.12 7.10 -33.74
C ALA A 61 -25.60 5.77 -33.17
N LEU A 62 -26.15 5.34 -32.04
CA LEU A 62 -25.87 4.05 -31.42
C LEU A 62 -27.10 3.16 -31.42
N ASP A 63 -26.98 1.96 -31.98
CA ASP A 63 -27.94 0.89 -31.75
C ASP A 63 -27.58 0.15 -30.46
N LEU A 64 -28.34 0.43 -29.40
CA LEU A 64 -28.16 -0.18 -28.08
C LEU A 64 -29.23 -1.24 -27.79
N ALA A 65 -29.94 -1.74 -28.82
CA ALA A 65 -30.97 -2.75 -28.62
C ALA A 65 -30.39 -4.04 -27.99
N GLY A 66 -30.84 -4.34 -26.76
CA GLY A 66 -30.40 -5.52 -26.01
C GLY A 66 -28.96 -5.41 -25.47
N VAL A 67 -28.42 -4.20 -25.34
CA VAL A 67 -27.17 -3.90 -24.61
C VAL A 67 -27.53 -3.46 -23.19
N ASP A 68 -26.74 -3.86 -22.20
CA ASP A 68 -26.92 -3.35 -20.84
C ASP A 68 -26.49 -1.88 -20.78
N ILE A 69 -27.31 -1.02 -20.17
CA ILE A 69 -27.06 0.43 -20.15
C ILE A 69 -26.76 0.89 -18.72
N VAL A 70 -25.65 1.59 -18.56
CA VAL A 70 -25.34 2.45 -17.41
C VAL A 70 -25.59 3.88 -17.88
N ASP A 71 -26.63 4.52 -17.34
CA ASP A 71 -26.80 5.96 -17.49
C ASP A 71 -25.68 6.64 -16.69
N ALA A 72 -25.01 7.63 -17.28
CA ALA A 72 -24.00 8.49 -16.66
C ALA A 72 -24.29 9.98 -16.90
N ALA A 73 -25.50 10.33 -17.38
CA ALA A 73 -25.91 11.69 -17.66
C ALA A 73 -25.70 12.60 -16.45
N GLY A 74 -25.09 13.77 -16.71
CA GLY A 74 -24.80 14.78 -15.68
C GLY A 74 -23.70 14.40 -14.70
N ARG A 75 -23.01 13.27 -14.90
CA ARG A 75 -21.97 12.74 -14.01
C ARG A 75 -20.64 12.59 -14.74
N HIS A 76 -19.57 12.42 -13.98
CA HIS A 76 -18.24 12.16 -14.51
C HIS A 76 -18.00 10.66 -14.62
N VAL A 77 -17.30 10.24 -15.67
CA VAL A 77 -16.76 8.88 -15.77
C VAL A 77 -15.25 8.97 -15.60
N VAL A 78 -14.74 8.40 -14.51
CA VAL A 78 -13.31 8.45 -14.16
C VAL A 78 -12.70 7.05 -14.22
N PRO A 79 -11.42 6.89 -14.63
CA PRO A 79 -10.77 5.59 -14.52
C PRO A 79 -10.73 5.14 -13.06
N GLY A 80 -10.81 3.83 -12.84
CA GLY A 80 -10.72 3.26 -11.49
C GLY A 80 -9.38 3.62 -10.84
N LEU A 81 -9.42 3.99 -9.57
CA LEU A 81 -8.25 4.44 -8.84
C LEU A 81 -7.27 3.28 -8.62
N ILE A 82 -5.97 3.59 -8.64
CA ILE A 82 -4.87 2.64 -8.56
C ILE A 82 -3.91 3.06 -7.45
N ASP A 83 -3.79 2.21 -6.43
CA ASP A 83 -2.82 2.42 -5.36
C ASP A 83 -1.45 1.82 -5.74
N PRO A 84 -0.39 2.64 -5.89
CA PRO A 84 0.93 2.16 -6.27
C PRO A 84 1.58 1.30 -5.21
N HIS A 85 1.27 1.48 -3.93
CA HIS A 85 2.03 0.86 -2.84
C HIS A 85 1.25 0.95 -1.52
N MET A 86 0.96 -0.22 -0.95
CA MET A 86 0.29 -0.32 0.34
C MET A 86 0.58 -1.67 1.02
N HIS A 87 0.28 -1.73 2.31
CA HIS A 87 0.41 -2.93 3.14
C HIS A 87 -0.97 -3.44 3.54
N LEU A 88 -1.39 -4.58 2.98
CA LEU A 88 -2.71 -5.14 3.26
C LEU A 88 -2.84 -5.48 4.75
N GLU A 89 -1.74 -5.95 5.34
CA GLU A 89 -1.59 -6.33 6.74
C GLU A 89 -1.92 -5.18 7.70
N SER A 90 -1.53 -3.95 7.36
CA SER A 90 -1.83 -2.75 8.16
C SER A 90 -3.33 -2.49 8.28
N SER A 91 -4.13 -2.93 7.32
CA SER A 91 -5.59 -2.88 7.41
C SER A 91 -6.18 -3.91 8.38
N SER A 92 -5.42 -4.93 8.78
CA SER A 92 -5.90 -6.06 9.59
C SER A 92 -7.09 -6.83 8.99
N LEU A 93 -7.35 -6.68 7.68
CA LEU A 93 -8.42 -7.34 6.96
C LEU A 93 -7.90 -8.46 6.05
N MET A 94 -8.76 -9.45 5.79
CA MET A 94 -8.55 -10.40 4.71
C MET A 94 -8.84 -9.73 3.34
N PRO A 95 -8.25 -10.22 2.22
CA PRO A 95 -8.41 -9.60 0.91
C PRO A 95 -9.86 -9.36 0.47
N ASP A 96 -10.79 -10.27 0.79
CA ASP A 96 -12.22 -10.14 0.46
C ASP A 96 -12.88 -8.98 1.23
N GLU A 97 -12.67 -8.87 2.53
CA GLU A 97 -13.22 -7.77 3.34
C GLU A 97 -12.56 -6.43 2.99
N PHE A 98 -11.25 -6.45 2.72
CA PHE A 98 -10.55 -5.27 2.21
C PHE A 98 -11.12 -4.81 0.87
N ALA A 99 -11.32 -5.73 -0.08
CA ALA A 99 -11.91 -5.42 -1.38
C ALA A 99 -13.32 -4.81 -1.24
N LYS A 100 -14.17 -5.32 -0.34
CA LYS A 100 -15.49 -4.71 -0.04
C LYS A 100 -15.35 -3.25 0.39
N ALA A 101 -14.38 -2.97 1.26
CA ALA A 101 -14.19 -1.66 1.86
C ALA A 101 -13.69 -0.60 0.88
N ILE A 102 -12.87 -0.99 -0.11
CA ILE A 102 -12.23 -0.04 -1.04
C ILE A 102 -12.94 0.07 -2.40
N VAL A 103 -13.57 -1.00 -2.89
CA VAL A 103 -14.13 -1.00 -4.26
C VAL A 103 -15.27 0.00 -4.40
N ALA A 104 -16.09 0.15 -3.36
CA ALA A 104 -17.17 1.12 -3.31
C ALA A 104 -16.71 2.59 -3.33
N ARG A 105 -15.40 2.81 -3.13
CA ARG A 105 -14.77 4.12 -3.12
C ARG A 105 -14.04 4.41 -4.44
N GLY A 106 -14.24 3.57 -5.46
CA GLY A 106 -13.66 3.73 -6.80
C GLY A 106 -12.25 3.13 -6.95
N VAL A 107 -11.71 2.46 -5.93
CA VAL A 107 -10.40 1.80 -6.03
C VAL A 107 -10.54 0.44 -6.68
N THR A 108 -9.87 0.24 -7.81
CA THR A 108 -9.99 -1.00 -8.62
C THR A 108 -8.69 -1.78 -8.71
N THR A 109 -7.56 -1.18 -8.33
CA THR A 109 -6.26 -1.84 -8.32
C THR A 109 -5.43 -1.38 -7.13
N VAL A 110 -4.73 -2.32 -6.49
CA VAL A 110 -3.74 -2.06 -5.44
C VAL A 110 -2.48 -2.86 -5.72
N ALA A 111 -1.32 -2.28 -5.46
CA ALA A 111 -0.05 -3.00 -5.48
C ALA A 111 0.45 -3.17 -4.05
N ILE A 112 0.30 -4.40 -3.53
CA ILE A 112 0.58 -4.74 -2.14
C ILE A 112 2.04 -5.17 -1.97
N ASP A 113 2.66 -4.74 -0.88
CA ASP A 113 3.96 -5.23 -0.41
C ASP A 113 3.75 -6.07 0.86
N PRO A 114 3.61 -7.40 0.73
CA PRO A 114 3.21 -8.27 1.84
C PRO A 114 4.40 -8.66 2.73
N HIS A 115 5.27 -7.70 3.04
CA HIS A 115 6.51 -7.96 3.74
C HIS A 115 6.26 -8.32 5.21
N GLU A 116 5.19 -7.81 5.83
CA GLU A 116 4.82 -8.15 7.21
C GLU A 116 4.38 -9.61 7.27
N PHE A 117 3.53 -10.03 6.34
CA PHE A 117 3.12 -11.43 6.23
C PHE A 117 4.32 -12.33 5.89
N GLY A 118 5.19 -11.88 4.99
CA GLY A 118 6.44 -12.56 4.63
C GLY A 118 7.34 -12.82 5.84
N ASN A 119 7.53 -11.85 6.72
CA ASN A 119 8.35 -11.99 7.93
C ASN A 119 7.81 -13.04 8.91
N VAL A 120 6.50 -13.26 8.93
CA VAL A 120 5.86 -14.23 9.86
C VAL A 120 5.75 -15.62 9.25
N VAL A 121 5.25 -15.72 8.01
CA VAL A 121 4.85 -17.01 7.40
C VAL A 121 5.59 -17.34 6.10
N GLY A 122 6.47 -16.44 5.62
CA GLY A 122 7.40 -16.68 4.53
C GLY A 122 6.73 -16.77 3.16
N LEU A 123 7.49 -17.27 2.18
CA LEU A 123 7.08 -17.37 0.78
C LEU A 123 5.75 -18.11 0.59
N ALA A 124 5.55 -19.24 1.28
CA ALA A 124 4.32 -20.02 1.18
C ALA A 124 3.08 -19.24 1.68
N GLY A 125 3.27 -18.37 2.67
CA GLY A 125 2.23 -17.46 3.12
C GLY A 125 1.89 -16.43 2.05
N ILE A 126 2.89 -15.74 1.50
CA ILE A 126 2.69 -14.76 0.42
C ILE A 126 1.99 -15.42 -0.79
N GLU A 127 2.37 -16.63 -1.17
CA GLU A 127 1.72 -17.38 -2.25
C GLU A 127 0.25 -17.67 -1.94
N ALA A 128 -0.05 -18.12 -0.71
CA ALA A 128 -1.43 -18.36 -0.28
C ALA A 128 -2.26 -17.07 -0.26
N LEU A 129 -1.67 -15.97 0.20
CA LEU A 129 -2.29 -14.64 0.21
C LEU A 129 -2.60 -14.20 -1.23
N MET A 130 -1.64 -14.22 -2.14
CA MET A 130 -1.85 -13.79 -3.52
C MET A 130 -2.90 -14.66 -4.24
N ARG A 131 -2.87 -15.99 -4.07
CA ARG A 131 -3.91 -16.88 -4.60
C ARG A 131 -5.30 -16.54 -4.10
N SER A 132 -5.40 -16.13 -2.84
CA SER A 132 -6.68 -15.76 -2.25
C SER A 132 -7.29 -14.48 -2.81
N THR A 133 -6.53 -13.68 -3.56
CA THR A 133 -7.05 -12.48 -4.23
C THR A 133 -7.75 -12.76 -5.55
N ALA A 134 -7.64 -13.99 -6.08
CA ALA A 134 -8.21 -14.35 -7.37
C ALA A 134 -9.74 -14.25 -7.36
N GLY A 135 -10.29 -13.56 -8.37
CA GLY A 135 -11.74 -13.38 -8.55
C GLY A 135 -12.36 -12.28 -7.68
N LEU A 136 -11.57 -11.57 -6.87
CA LEU A 136 -12.05 -10.39 -6.17
C LEU A 136 -12.29 -9.21 -7.15
N PRO A 137 -13.21 -8.28 -6.84
CA PRO A 137 -13.51 -7.12 -7.68
C PRO A 137 -12.48 -5.99 -7.55
N VAL A 138 -11.24 -6.36 -7.22
CA VAL A 138 -10.08 -5.48 -7.13
C VAL A 138 -8.91 -6.27 -7.67
N ARG A 139 -8.08 -5.63 -8.47
CA ARG A 139 -6.84 -6.21 -8.97
C ARG A 139 -5.72 -6.02 -7.95
N PHE A 140 -5.15 -7.13 -7.49
CA PHE A 140 -3.98 -7.13 -6.62
C PHE A 140 -2.71 -7.38 -7.44
N LEU A 141 -1.75 -6.47 -7.31
CA LEU A 141 -0.39 -6.63 -7.84
C LEU A 141 0.58 -6.83 -6.69
N LEU A 142 1.63 -7.59 -6.95
CA LEU A 142 2.65 -7.88 -5.95
C LEU A 142 3.85 -6.94 -6.13
N ARG A 143 4.15 -6.16 -5.10
CA ARG A 143 5.47 -5.58 -4.91
C ARG A 143 6.27 -6.61 -4.10
N VAL A 144 7.25 -7.24 -4.75
CA VAL A 144 7.98 -8.38 -4.17
C VAL A 144 8.88 -7.89 -3.04
N PRO A 145 8.75 -8.39 -1.79
CA PRO A 145 9.62 -7.97 -0.70
C PRO A 145 11.10 -8.23 -1.04
N ALA A 146 11.93 -7.19 -1.03
CA ALA A 146 13.35 -7.32 -1.33
C ALA A 146 14.11 -8.04 -0.23
N ARG A 147 13.63 -7.97 1.02
CA ARG A 147 14.33 -8.54 2.16
C ARG A 147 13.37 -8.99 3.25
N VAL A 148 13.51 -10.25 3.62
CA VAL A 148 12.81 -10.89 4.74
C VAL A 148 13.81 -11.89 5.35
N PRO A 149 14.32 -11.67 6.57
CA PRO A 149 14.23 -10.47 7.42
C PRO A 149 14.86 -9.21 6.80
N GLU A 150 14.60 -8.01 7.35
CA GLU A 150 15.27 -6.77 6.90
C GLU A 150 16.73 -6.74 7.37
N LEU A 151 16.96 -7.05 8.64
CA LEU A 151 18.26 -7.03 9.31
C LEU A 151 18.89 -8.42 9.36
N PRO A 152 20.22 -8.51 9.54
CA PRO A 152 20.88 -9.79 9.73
C PRO A 152 20.45 -10.49 11.03
N ASP A 153 20.58 -11.82 11.05
CA ASP A 153 20.17 -12.72 12.16
C ASP A 153 20.74 -12.40 13.55
N HIS A 154 21.79 -11.57 13.64
CA HIS A 154 22.36 -11.14 14.92
C HIS A 154 21.70 -9.87 15.50
N LEU A 155 20.82 -9.21 14.73
CA LEU A 155 20.07 -8.02 15.14
C LEU A 155 18.57 -8.30 15.31
N GLU A 156 18.03 -9.32 14.63
CA GLU A 156 16.64 -9.72 14.78
C GLU A 156 16.40 -11.22 14.61
N THR A 157 15.27 -11.69 15.13
CA THR A 157 14.82 -13.08 15.03
C THR A 157 13.49 -13.12 14.28
N PRO A 158 13.49 -13.34 12.95
CA PRO A 158 12.25 -13.36 12.18
C PRO A 158 11.51 -14.69 12.33
N GLY A 159 10.23 -14.70 11.95
CA GLY A 159 9.47 -15.95 11.80
C GLY A 159 9.97 -16.78 10.62
N ARG A 160 10.33 -16.13 9.51
CA ARG A 160 10.83 -16.77 8.28
C ARG A 160 11.90 -15.93 7.58
N THR A 161 12.63 -16.59 6.70
CA THR A 161 13.58 -15.97 5.76
C THR A 161 13.14 -16.28 4.34
N ILE A 162 13.24 -15.29 3.45
CA ILE A 162 13.06 -15.47 2.01
C ILE A 162 14.42 -15.29 1.34
N ASP A 163 14.93 -16.39 0.79
CA ASP A 163 16.20 -16.43 0.09
C ASP A 163 16.08 -15.90 -1.36
N ASP A 164 17.21 -15.88 -2.05
CA ASP A 164 17.29 -15.36 -3.42
C ASP A 164 16.42 -16.17 -4.40
N ALA A 165 16.31 -17.49 -4.21
CA ALA A 165 15.46 -18.34 -5.03
C ALA A 165 13.97 -18.02 -4.81
N GLY A 166 13.56 -17.77 -3.57
CA GLY A 166 12.21 -17.34 -3.25
C GLY A 166 11.87 -15.96 -3.83
N THR A 167 12.78 -14.99 -3.71
CA THR A 167 12.62 -13.67 -4.36
C THR A 167 12.53 -13.81 -5.88
N GLU A 168 13.40 -14.62 -6.48
CA GLU A 168 13.42 -14.86 -7.92
C GLU A 168 12.13 -15.52 -8.43
N ALA A 169 11.61 -16.50 -7.68
CA ALA A 169 10.34 -17.14 -7.98
C ALA A 169 9.18 -16.13 -7.96
N MET A 170 9.10 -15.29 -6.94
CA MET A 170 8.07 -14.25 -6.83
C MET A 170 8.13 -13.24 -7.98
N LEU A 171 9.32 -12.81 -8.40
CA LEU A 171 9.49 -11.91 -9.55
C LEU A 171 8.97 -12.51 -10.88
N GLY A 172 8.89 -13.84 -10.95
CA GLY A 172 8.31 -14.59 -12.05
C GLY A 172 6.78 -14.66 -12.04
N TRP A 173 6.12 -14.29 -10.95
CA TRP A 173 4.65 -14.35 -10.86
C TRP A 173 3.99 -13.33 -11.78
N PRO A 174 2.80 -13.64 -12.35
CA PRO A 174 2.05 -12.72 -13.20
C PRO A 174 1.79 -11.37 -12.51
N GLU A 175 1.47 -11.40 -11.22
CA GLU A 175 1.12 -10.27 -10.36
C GLU A 175 2.31 -9.38 -10.01
N ALA A 176 3.55 -9.89 -10.12
CA ALA A 176 4.74 -9.14 -9.73
C ALA A 176 4.88 -7.86 -10.56
N ALA A 177 4.88 -6.70 -9.89
CA ALA A 177 5.07 -5.39 -10.50
C ALA A 177 6.53 -4.93 -10.39
N CYS A 178 7.11 -5.06 -9.20
CA CYS A 178 8.47 -4.61 -8.88
C CYS A 178 9.09 -5.41 -7.74
N LEU A 179 10.37 -5.16 -7.50
CA LEU A 179 11.04 -5.44 -6.23
C LEU A 179 10.84 -4.23 -5.30
N ALA A 180 10.37 -4.44 -4.06
CA ALA A 180 10.07 -3.42 -3.06
C ALA A 180 10.43 -3.90 -1.64
N GLY A 181 9.67 -3.61 -0.58
CA GLY A 181 10.01 -4.00 0.79
C GLY A 181 10.87 -2.97 1.51
N ASP A 182 10.42 -1.70 1.55
CA ASP A 182 11.07 -0.58 2.25
C ASP A 182 12.59 -0.64 2.24
N ILE A 183 13.16 -0.80 1.02
CA ILE A 183 14.58 -1.07 0.85
C ILE A 183 15.37 0.03 1.55
N SER A 184 15.98 -0.33 2.68
CA SER A 184 16.74 0.62 3.47
C SER A 184 17.80 1.28 2.59
N PRO A 185 17.84 2.62 2.49
CA PRO A 185 18.80 3.32 1.63
C PRO A 185 20.25 2.93 1.94
N ASN A 186 20.52 2.54 3.19
CA ASN A 186 21.84 2.08 3.62
C ASN A 186 22.36 0.88 2.81
N PHE A 187 21.50 -0.05 2.37
CA PHE A 187 21.94 -1.19 1.58
C PHE A 187 22.48 -0.76 0.20
N ILE A 188 21.86 0.23 -0.42
CA ILE A 188 22.31 0.75 -1.71
C ILE A 188 23.53 1.66 -1.54
N LEU A 189 23.51 2.55 -0.55
CA LEU A 189 24.62 3.46 -0.25
C LEU A 189 25.92 2.72 0.10
N SER A 190 25.80 1.58 0.79
CA SER A 190 26.93 0.71 1.14
C SER A 190 27.28 -0.34 0.08
N ARG A 191 26.52 -0.41 -1.03
CA ARG A 191 26.70 -1.39 -2.12
C ARG A 191 26.60 -2.84 -1.62
N ASP A 192 25.61 -3.11 -0.77
CA ASP A 192 25.32 -4.44 -0.27
C ASP A 192 25.11 -5.43 -1.43
N ALA A 193 25.94 -6.47 -1.46
CA ALA A 193 25.98 -7.40 -2.59
C ALA A 193 24.68 -8.19 -2.77
N THR A 194 24.00 -8.51 -1.67
CA THR A 194 22.71 -9.23 -1.71
C THR A 194 21.63 -8.34 -2.29
N GLN A 195 21.55 -7.08 -1.84
CA GLN A 195 20.57 -6.13 -2.34
C GLN A 195 20.77 -5.86 -3.84
N LEU A 196 22.00 -5.59 -4.27
CA LEU A 196 22.31 -5.34 -5.68
C LEU A 196 22.01 -6.55 -6.57
N ARG A 197 22.25 -7.77 -6.07
CA ARG A 197 21.90 -9.01 -6.80
C ARG A 197 20.39 -9.14 -7.01
N ARG A 198 19.58 -8.90 -5.97
CA ARG A 198 18.11 -8.96 -6.06
C ARG A 198 17.55 -7.87 -6.97
N MET A 199 18.14 -6.67 -6.94
CA MET A 199 17.81 -5.61 -7.89
C MET A 199 18.06 -6.05 -9.34
N GLN A 200 19.21 -6.69 -9.60
CA GLN A 200 19.49 -7.24 -10.94
C GLN A 200 18.47 -8.29 -11.37
N MET A 201 18.08 -9.22 -10.48
CA MET A 201 17.05 -10.23 -10.75
C MET A 201 15.71 -9.60 -11.21
N ALA A 202 15.36 -8.44 -10.63
CA ALA A 202 14.16 -7.70 -11.01
C ALA A 202 14.27 -7.15 -12.43
N TYR A 203 15.38 -6.49 -12.77
CA TYR A 203 15.60 -5.94 -14.11
C TYR A 203 15.67 -7.01 -15.20
N ASP A 204 16.32 -8.15 -14.93
CA ASP A 204 16.43 -9.27 -15.87
C ASP A 204 15.05 -9.82 -16.26
N ARG A 205 14.03 -9.61 -15.42
CA ARG A 205 12.63 -9.99 -15.64
C ARG A 205 11.75 -8.84 -16.12
N GLY A 206 12.34 -7.71 -16.51
CA GLY A 206 11.62 -6.52 -16.94
C GLY A 206 10.77 -5.91 -15.82
N ARG A 207 11.18 -6.06 -14.55
CA ARG A 207 10.55 -5.40 -13.39
C ARG A 207 11.37 -4.17 -12.99
N PHE A 208 10.73 -3.24 -12.29
CA PHE A 208 11.45 -2.11 -11.70
C PHE A 208 11.83 -2.40 -10.26
N VAL A 209 12.68 -1.55 -9.71
CA VAL A 209 13.01 -1.52 -8.28
C VAL A 209 12.39 -0.27 -7.68
N SER A 210 11.55 -0.51 -6.68
CA SER A 210 11.02 0.52 -5.79
C SER A 210 11.99 0.78 -4.65
N GLY A 211 12.06 2.02 -4.17
CA GLY A 211 12.94 2.35 -3.06
C GLY A 211 12.29 3.25 -2.01
N TYR A 212 13.12 3.59 -1.02
CA TYR A 212 12.79 4.47 0.09
C TYR A 212 13.93 5.49 0.26
N VAL A 213 13.65 6.76 -0.01
CA VAL A 213 14.66 7.83 -0.09
C VAL A 213 14.30 9.03 0.80
N PRO A 214 13.96 8.85 2.09
CA PRO A 214 13.52 9.95 2.94
C PRO A 214 14.66 10.90 3.28
N GLN A 215 14.50 12.18 2.93
CA GLN A 215 15.42 13.27 3.28
C GLN A 215 16.88 12.97 2.90
N LEU A 216 17.10 12.36 1.75
CA LEU A 216 18.45 12.01 1.27
C LEU A 216 18.89 12.95 0.14
N PRO A 217 19.39 14.17 0.45
CA PRO A 217 19.71 15.17 -0.58
C PRO A 217 21.02 14.90 -1.32
N GLY A 218 21.14 15.49 -2.51
CA GLY A 218 22.37 15.54 -3.31
C GLY A 218 22.90 14.15 -3.68
N ARG A 219 24.17 13.90 -3.36
CA ARG A 219 24.84 12.63 -3.74
C ARG A 219 24.13 11.37 -3.24
N GLY A 220 23.36 11.47 -2.16
CA GLY A 220 22.61 10.34 -1.64
C GLY A 220 21.50 9.90 -2.60
N ILE A 221 20.60 10.82 -3.02
CA ILE A 221 19.60 10.52 -4.05
C ILE A 221 20.25 10.13 -5.38
N ASP A 222 21.35 10.79 -5.78
CA ASP A 222 22.10 10.42 -6.99
C ASP A 222 22.55 8.96 -6.94
N THR A 223 23.05 8.52 -5.78
CA THR A 223 23.51 7.13 -5.59
C THR A 223 22.34 6.15 -5.63
N MET A 224 21.19 6.49 -5.04
CA MET A 224 19.99 5.64 -5.08
C MET A 224 19.48 5.46 -6.51
N VAL A 225 19.34 6.56 -7.26
CA VAL A 225 18.87 6.55 -8.65
C VAL A 225 19.88 5.84 -9.55
N ALA A 226 21.18 6.13 -9.42
CA ALA A 226 22.23 5.47 -10.20
C ALA A 226 22.33 3.97 -9.88
N GLY A 227 21.98 3.56 -8.66
CA GLY A 227 21.83 2.16 -8.28
C GLY A 227 20.62 1.47 -8.94
N GLY A 228 19.65 2.24 -9.45
CA GLY A 228 18.53 1.76 -10.25
C GLY A 228 17.14 2.04 -9.65
N VAL A 229 17.05 2.59 -8.44
CA VAL A 229 15.75 2.89 -7.80
C VAL A 229 14.93 3.82 -8.69
N GLN A 230 13.65 3.48 -8.93
CA GLN A 230 12.79 4.20 -9.87
C GLN A 230 11.65 4.99 -9.20
N ASP A 231 11.29 4.66 -7.96
CA ASP A 231 10.31 5.42 -7.17
C ASP A 231 10.77 5.62 -5.72
N SER A 232 10.10 6.52 -5.01
CA SER A 232 10.19 6.65 -3.55
C SER A 232 8.86 7.11 -3.00
N HIS A 233 8.44 6.53 -1.89
CA HIS A 233 7.28 6.97 -1.12
C HIS A 233 7.68 7.92 0.03
N VAL A 234 6.67 8.50 0.69
CA VAL A 234 6.73 9.39 1.86
C VAL A 234 7.64 10.64 1.79
N PRO A 235 7.60 11.45 0.72
CA PRO A 235 8.25 12.76 0.76
C PRO A 235 7.70 13.58 1.94
N LYS A 236 8.58 14.19 2.73
CA LYS A 236 8.17 14.98 3.91
C LYS A 236 7.78 16.42 3.58
N SER A 237 8.16 16.90 2.41
CA SER A 237 7.89 18.26 1.94
C SER A 237 7.72 18.30 0.42
N VAL A 238 7.11 19.38 -0.09
CA VAL A 238 7.05 19.64 -1.53
C VAL A 238 8.46 19.80 -2.13
N GLY A 239 9.39 20.42 -1.39
CA GLY A 239 10.77 20.55 -1.82
C GLY A 239 11.47 19.21 -2.04
N GLU A 240 11.27 18.24 -1.13
CA GLU A 240 11.78 16.88 -1.27
C GLU A 240 11.12 16.14 -2.45
N LEU A 241 9.80 16.27 -2.59
CA LEU A 241 9.09 15.71 -3.75
C LEU A 241 9.67 16.25 -5.06
N VAL A 242 9.86 17.56 -5.17
CA VAL A 242 10.44 18.20 -6.37
C VAL A 242 11.89 17.75 -6.60
N ALA A 243 12.68 17.56 -5.53
CA ALA A 243 14.02 16.98 -5.66
C ALA A 243 13.95 15.56 -6.23
N ASN A 244 13.05 14.70 -5.74
CA ASN A 244 12.87 13.35 -6.27
C ASN A 244 12.55 13.36 -7.77
N LEU A 245 11.60 14.21 -8.18
CA LEU A 245 11.25 14.37 -9.60
C LEU A 245 12.44 14.81 -10.46
N ARG A 246 13.23 15.79 -9.99
CA ARG A 246 14.39 16.32 -10.73
C ARG A 246 15.48 15.28 -10.95
N HIS A 247 15.62 14.31 -10.04
CA HIS A 247 16.58 13.22 -10.17
C HIS A 247 15.99 11.99 -10.89
N GLY A 248 14.75 12.10 -11.40
CA GLY A 248 14.13 11.06 -12.24
C GLY A 248 13.30 10.02 -11.49
N LEU A 249 13.15 10.13 -10.17
CA LEU A 249 12.26 9.27 -9.40
C LEU A 249 10.79 9.60 -9.69
N HIS A 250 9.96 8.57 -9.63
CA HIS A 250 8.52 8.73 -9.44
C HIS A 250 8.22 8.95 -7.95
N ALA A 251 7.51 10.00 -7.60
CA ALA A 251 7.16 10.31 -6.22
C ALA A 251 5.82 9.68 -5.85
N LEU A 252 5.81 8.80 -4.85
CA LEU A 252 4.58 8.23 -4.27
C LEU A 252 4.17 9.08 -3.07
N LEU A 253 3.19 9.93 -3.31
CA LEU A 253 2.69 10.87 -2.34
C LEU A 253 1.82 10.17 -1.31
N THR A 254 2.32 10.10 -0.08
CA THR A 254 1.72 9.37 1.04
C THR A 254 1.38 10.35 2.18
N PRO A 255 0.23 11.04 2.13
CA PRO A 255 -0.18 11.99 3.15
C PRO A 255 -0.50 11.26 4.45
N ARG A 256 0.05 11.72 5.57
CA ARG A 256 -0.30 11.26 6.93
C ARG A 256 -0.24 12.43 7.91
N PRO A 257 -0.88 12.36 9.08
CA PRO A 257 -0.73 13.40 10.10
C PRO A 257 0.75 13.72 10.38
N GLY A 258 1.11 15.00 10.30
CA GLY A 258 2.48 15.50 10.43
C GLY A 258 3.40 15.29 9.22
N ARG A 259 2.92 14.76 8.09
CA ARG A 259 3.69 14.60 6.84
C ARG A 259 2.84 14.89 5.61
N PHE A 260 3.26 15.89 4.83
CA PHE A 260 2.63 16.25 3.56
C PHE A 260 1.11 16.46 3.70
N GLU A 261 0.73 17.41 4.55
CA GLU A 261 -0.65 17.72 4.88
C GLU A 261 -1.28 18.71 3.89
N ALA A 262 -2.44 19.28 4.25
CA ALA A 262 -3.23 20.20 3.46
C ALA A 262 -2.38 21.32 2.79
N ASP A 263 -1.53 22.01 3.57
CA ASP A 263 -0.71 23.11 3.04
C ASP A 263 0.29 22.64 1.97
N SER A 264 0.86 21.43 2.12
CA SER A 264 1.75 20.84 1.12
C SER A 264 1.00 20.51 -0.18
N PHE A 265 -0.26 20.08 -0.10
CA PHE A 265 -1.10 19.90 -1.28
C PHE A 265 -1.42 21.22 -1.98
N ALA A 266 -1.75 22.28 -1.23
CA ALA A 266 -2.00 23.60 -1.81
C ALA A 266 -0.76 24.15 -2.53
N GLU A 267 0.42 24.01 -1.91
CA GLU A 267 1.69 24.38 -2.52
C GLU A 267 1.95 23.57 -3.81
N LEU A 268 1.82 22.25 -3.74
CA LEU A 268 1.99 21.35 -4.89
C LEU A 268 1.03 21.72 -6.05
N GLY A 269 -0.25 21.92 -5.73
CA GLY A 269 -1.27 22.34 -6.70
C GLY A 269 -0.94 23.70 -7.33
N GLY A 270 -0.38 24.63 -6.53
CA GLY A 270 0.15 25.91 -7.00
C GLY A 270 1.26 25.76 -8.03
N LEU A 271 2.22 24.86 -7.79
CA LEU A 271 3.34 24.61 -8.71
C LEU A 271 2.86 24.01 -10.03
N ILE A 272 1.97 23.01 -9.98
CA ILE A 272 1.43 22.36 -11.17
C ILE A 272 0.60 23.34 -12.00
N ARG A 273 -0.30 24.10 -11.37
CA ARG A 273 -1.17 25.06 -12.07
C ARG A 273 -0.38 26.15 -12.81
N ARG A 274 0.76 26.57 -12.24
CA ARG A 274 1.65 27.56 -12.86
C ARG A 274 2.63 26.96 -13.87
N GLY A 275 2.59 25.64 -14.10
CA GLY A 275 3.52 24.95 -14.99
C GLY A 275 4.97 24.94 -14.49
N VAL A 276 5.20 25.15 -13.19
CA VAL A 276 6.56 25.13 -12.60
C VAL A 276 7.12 23.72 -12.56
N ILE A 277 6.26 22.73 -12.34
CA ILE A 277 6.59 21.31 -12.40
C ILE A 277 5.50 20.54 -13.14
N ASP A 278 5.85 19.38 -13.67
CA ASP A 278 4.92 18.45 -14.31
C ASP A 278 4.50 17.34 -13.33
N GLY A 279 3.21 17.06 -13.26
CA GLY A 279 2.63 16.07 -12.35
C GLY A 279 2.76 14.60 -12.79
N ARG A 280 3.22 14.31 -14.01
CA ARG A 280 3.19 12.95 -14.61
C ARG A 280 3.97 11.86 -13.86
N ARG A 281 4.91 12.26 -13.00
CA ARG A 281 5.73 11.36 -12.16
C ARG A 281 5.34 11.42 -10.68
N ILE A 282 4.13 11.85 -10.39
CA ILE A 282 3.55 11.87 -9.06
C ILE A 282 2.39 10.89 -9.04
N SER A 283 2.35 10.02 -8.03
CA SER A 283 1.20 9.17 -7.74
C SER A 283 0.71 9.38 -6.33
N LEU A 284 -0.60 9.32 -6.10
CA LEU A 284 -1.13 9.23 -4.75
C LEU A 284 -0.91 7.81 -4.22
N CYS A 285 -0.68 7.66 -2.92
CA CYS A 285 -0.30 6.41 -2.26
C CYS A 285 -0.92 6.36 -0.87
N THR A 286 -1.29 5.16 -0.41
CA THR A 286 -1.82 4.99 0.95
C THR A 286 -0.77 4.50 1.94
N ASP A 287 0.10 3.58 1.51
CA ASP A 287 1.10 2.92 2.37
C ASP A 287 0.37 2.17 3.52
N ASP A 288 0.60 2.46 4.79
CA ASP A 288 -0.23 1.91 5.88
C ASP A 288 -1.57 2.62 6.02
N VAL A 289 -2.65 1.83 6.12
CA VAL A 289 -3.98 2.31 6.53
C VAL A 289 -4.57 1.38 7.56
N LEU A 290 -4.84 1.89 8.75
CA LEU A 290 -5.50 1.11 9.79
C LEU A 290 -6.99 0.95 9.48
N VAL A 291 -7.61 -0.17 9.92
CA VAL A 291 -9.04 -0.45 9.64
C VAL A 291 -9.98 0.70 10.01
N HIS A 292 -9.72 1.37 11.12
CA HIS A 292 -10.59 2.47 11.59
C HIS A 292 -10.40 3.73 10.73
N GLU A 293 -9.19 4.01 10.26
CA GLU A 293 -8.90 5.09 9.30
C GLU A 293 -9.53 4.77 7.94
N LEU A 294 -9.44 3.51 7.48
CA LEU A 294 -10.09 3.06 6.25
C LEU A 294 -11.61 3.28 6.29
N LEU A 295 -12.25 2.99 7.43
CA LEU A 295 -13.69 3.19 7.60
C LEU A 295 -14.06 4.67 7.70
N ALA A 296 -13.34 5.43 8.53
CA ALA A 296 -13.65 6.84 8.82
C ALA A 296 -13.24 7.77 7.68
N ASP A 297 -12.01 7.63 7.20
CA ASP A 297 -11.40 8.55 6.26
C ASP A 297 -11.44 8.02 4.84
N GLY A 298 -11.29 6.70 4.64
CA GLY A 298 -11.22 6.07 3.32
C GLY A 298 -9.81 5.58 2.95
N HIS A 299 -9.66 5.15 1.69
CA HIS A 299 -8.42 4.61 1.15
C HIS A 299 -7.72 5.68 0.31
N LEU A 300 -7.35 5.35 -0.94
CA LEU A 300 -6.80 6.26 -1.93
C LEU A 300 -7.77 7.38 -2.33
N ASP A 301 -9.09 7.13 -2.27
CA ASP A 301 -10.13 8.14 -2.47
C ASP A 301 -9.97 9.32 -1.49
N ALA A 302 -9.55 9.05 -0.25
CA ALA A 302 -9.34 10.08 0.75
C ALA A 302 -8.19 11.02 0.37
N ARG A 303 -7.13 10.45 -0.23
CA ARG A 303 -5.96 11.20 -0.71
C ARG A 303 -6.34 12.04 -1.93
N LEU A 304 -7.15 11.48 -2.83
CA LEU A 304 -7.69 12.21 -3.98
C LEU A 304 -8.60 13.36 -3.54
N ARG A 305 -9.55 13.11 -2.62
CA ARG A 305 -10.40 14.17 -2.02
C ARG A 305 -9.56 15.25 -1.36
N MET A 306 -8.49 14.90 -0.66
CA MET A 306 -7.58 15.90 -0.10
C MET A 306 -6.94 16.77 -1.19
N ALA A 307 -6.42 16.16 -2.25
CA ALA A 307 -5.84 16.89 -3.38
C ALA A 307 -6.85 17.86 -4.01
N LEU A 308 -8.08 17.40 -4.24
CA LEU A 308 -9.17 18.19 -4.83
C LEU A 308 -9.59 19.36 -3.92
N ARG A 309 -9.80 19.10 -2.62
CA ARG A 309 -10.13 20.15 -1.62
C ARG A 309 -9.05 21.22 -1.54
N MET A 310 -7.78 20.80 -1.58
CA MET A 310 -6.62 21.71 -1.60
C MET A 310 -6.34 22.30 -2.99
N LYS A 311 -7.29 22.16 -3.91
CA LYS A 311 -7.31 22.77 -5.24
C LYS A 311 -6.18 22.33 -6.16
N VAL A 312 -5.56 21.17 -5.95
CA VAL A 312 -4.74 20.55 -7.02
C VAL A 312 -5.63 20.44 -8.27
N PRO A 313 -5.15 20.81 -9.48
CA PRO A 313 -5.98 20.72 -10.69
C PRO A 313 -6.60 19.33 -10.83
N ALA A 314 -7.93 19.26 -11.00
CA ALA A 314 -8.67 18.00 -10.89
C ALA A 314 -8.14 16.92 -11.83
N MET A 315 -7.84 17.28 -13.10
CA MET A 315 -7.25 16.35 -14.06
C MET A 315 -5.88 15.82 -13.60
N ALA A 316 -5.01 16.68 -13.05
CA ALA A 316 -3.73 16.25 -12.52
C ALA A 316 -3.90 15.31 -11.31
N ALA A 317 -4.84 15.60 -10.41
CA ALA A 317 -5.14 14.73 -9.27
C ALA A 317 -5.68 13.36 -9.71
N LEU A 318 -6.56 13.31 -10.71
CA LEU A 318 -7.04 12.07 -11.32
C LEU A 318 -5.89 11.30 -11.98
N GLN A 319 -5.02 11.95 -12.74
CA GLN A 319 -3.82 11.33 -13.34
C GLN A 319 -2.90 10.73 -12.27
N MET A 320 -2.67 11.43 -11.16
CA MET A 320 -1.89 10.92 -10.02
C MET A 320 -2.52 9.69 -9.37
N ALA A 321 -3.85 9.57 -9.39
CA ALA A 321 -4.57 8.43 -8.82
C ALA A 321 -4.81 7.29 -9.83
N THR A 322 -4.47 7.48 -11.12
CA THR A 322 -4.79 6.55 -12.21
C THR A 322 -3.61 6.37 -13.17
N LEU A 323 -3.54 7.16 -14.24
CA LEU A 323 -2.61 7.01 -15.36
C LEU A 323 -1.14 7.01 -14.94
N ASN A 324 -0.74 7.91 -14.04
CA ASN A 324 0.65 8.00 -13.58
C ASN A 324 1.04 6.73 -12.83
N THR A 325 0.14 6.22 -12.00
CA THR A 325 0.34 4.97 -11.27
C THR A 325 0.39 3.76 -12.19
N ALA A 326 -0.53 3.67 -13.16
CA ALA A 326 -0.52 2.62 -14.17
C ALA A 326 0.79 2.62 -14.98
N THR A 327 1.30 3.80 -15.32
CA THR A 327 2.57 4.00 -16.02
C THR A 327 3.75 3.51 -15.19
N LEU A 328 3.83 3.89 -13.91
CA LEU A 328 4.84 3.41 -12.98
C LEU A 328 4.83 1.87 -12.88
N LEU A 329 3.64 1.29 -12.71
CA LEU A 329 3.44 -0.15 -12.57
C LEU A 329 3.61 -0.92 -13.88
N ARG A 330 3.91 -0.24 -15.00
CA ARG A 330 4.07 -0.80 -16.34
C ARG A 330 2.81 -1.57 -16.78
N ARG A 331 1.64 -0.96 -16.56
CA ARG A 331 0.32 -1.49 -16.89
C ARG A 331 -0.43 -0.54 -17.81
N ASP A 332 -0.27 -0.76 -19.11
CA ASP A 332 -0.89 0.02 -20.18
C ASP A 332 -2.37 -0.32 -20.42
N ASP A 333 -2.88 -1.37 -19.79
CA ASP A 333 -4.24 -1.87 -19.90
C ASP A 333 -5.21 -1.34 -18.84
N ILE A 334 -4.74 -0.56 -17.88
CA ILE A 334 -5.55 0.07 -16.82
C ILE A 334 -5.19 1.55 -16.67
N GLY A 335 -5.87 2.26 -15.77
CA GLY A 335 -5.56 3.65 -15.42
C GLY A 335 -5.99 4.70 -16.44
N ALA A 336 -6.69 4.29 -17.51
CA ALA A 336 -7.35 5.17 -18.45
C ALA A 336 -8.53 4.43 -19.11
N ILE A 337 -9.54 5.16 -19.54
CA ILE A 337 -10.70 4.64 -20.28
C ILE A 337 -10.43 4.90 -21.76
N ALA A 338 -10.02 3.85 -22.47
CA ALA A 338 -9.71 3.92 -23.90
C ALA A 338 -9.81 2.53 -24.53
N PRO A 339 -10.05 2.41 -25.86
CA PRO A 339 -10.15 1.13 -26.54
C PRO A 339 -8.98 0.18 -26.24
N GLY A 340 -9.30 -1.08 -25.96
CA GLY A 340 -8.36 -2.13 -25.58
C GLY A 340 -8.03 -2.20 -24.09
N ARG A 341 -8.28 -1.15 -23.29
CA ARG A 341 -8.05 -1.15 -21.84
C ARG A 341 -9.21 -1.82 -21.09
N HIS A 342 -8.94 -2.32 -19.89
CA HIS A 342 -9.99 -2.82 -19.01
C HIS A 342 -11.01 -1.73 -18.69
N ALA A 343 -12.28 -2.11 -18.64
CA ALA A 343 -13.37 -1.25 -18.22
C ALA A 343 -13.44 -1.16 -16.68
N ASP A 344 -12.36 -0.63 -16.10
CA ASP A 344 -12.22 -0.34 -14.67
C ASP A 344 -12.45 1.16 -14.48
N LEU A 345 -13.62 1.54 -13.96
CA LEU A 345 -14.06 2.93 -13.89
C LEU A 345 -15.05 3.20 -12.76
N ALA A 346 -15.20 4.46 -12.40
CA ALA A 346 -16.20 4.93 -11.46
C ALA A 346 -17.08 6.02 -12.08
N ILE A 347 -18.36 6.01 -11.73
CA ILE A 347 -19.32 7.06 -12.05
C ILE A 347 -19.40 7.99 -10.84
N VAL A 348 -19.16 9.29 -11.05
CA VAL A 348 -18.95 10.27 -9.98
C VAL A 348 -19.91 11.45 -10.16
N SER A 349 -20.82 11.65 -9.21
CA SER A 349 -21.81 12.73 -9.22
C SER A 349 -21.24 14.08 -8.79
N ASP A 350 -20.31 14.06 -7.84
CA ASP A 350 -19.61 15.25 -7.37
C ASP A 350 -18.11 15.01 -7.44
N LEU A 351 -17.45 15.60 -8.44
CA LEU A 351 -16.01 15.49 -8.61
C LEU A 351 -15.23 16.28 -7.56
N GLU A 352 -15.76 17.38 -7.02
CA GLU A 352 -15.05 18.20 -6.03
C GLU A 352 -14.89 17.45 -4.70
N ASN A 353 -15.96 16.75 -4.28
CA ASN A 353 -15.94 15.90 -3.10
C ASN A 353 -15.68 14.43 -3.41
N PHE A 354 -15.48 14.07 -4.68
CA PHE A 354 -15.31 12.70 -5.19
C PHE A 354 -16.37 11.72 -4.66
N VAL A 355 -17.64 12.05 -4.86
CA VAL A 355 -18.78 11.18 -4.49
C VAL A 355 -18.99 10.15 -5.59
N VAL A 356 -18.70 8.88 -5.25
CA VAL A 356 -18.82 7.73 -6.16
C VAL A 356 -20.22 7.14 -6.07
N ASP A 357 -20.92 7.09 -7.20
CA ASP A 357 -22.26 6.50 -7.30
C ASP A 357 -22.21 5.01 -7.62
N GLU A 358 -21.40 4.64 -8.62
CA GLU A 358 -21.25 3.29 -9.16
C GLU A 358 -19.79 3.02 -9.52
N VAL A 359 -19.36 1.77 -9.38
CA VAL A 359 -18.03 1.31 -9.79
C VAL A 359 -18.14 0.07 -10.65
N LEU A 360 -17.41 0.10 -11.76
CA LEU A 360 -17.27 -1.02 -12.68
C LEU A 360 -15.84 -1.55 -12.64
N PHE A 361 -15.71 -2.87 -12.56
CA PHE A 361 -14.45 -3.60 -12.63
C PHE A 361 -14.56 -4.65 -13.72
N GLY A 362 -13.72 -4.56 -14.75
CA GLY A 362 -13.82 -5.39 -15.94
C GLY A 362 -15.20 -5.32 -16.59
N GLY A 363 -15.84 -4.14 -16.61
CA GLY A 363 -17.17 -3.95 -17.18
C GLY A 363 -18.34 -4.49 -16.33
N GLN A 364 -18.07 -5.15 -15.20
CA GLN A 364 -19.11 -5.60 -14.28
C GLN A 364 -19.37 -4.53 -13.22
N ARG A 365 -20.65 -4.25 -12.91
CA ARG A 365 -21.01 -3.38 -11.78
C ARG A 365 -20.69 -4.10 -10.47
N VAL A 366 -19.74 -3.56 -9.71
CA VAL A 366 -19.23 -4.19 -8.48
C VAL A 366 -19.53 -3.38 -7.22
N ALA A 367 -19.90 -2.11 -7.37
CA ALA A 367 -20.38 -1.28 -6.28
C ALA A 367 -21.44 -0.28 -6.76
N ALA A 368 -22.37 0.04 -5.87
CA ALA A 368 -23.40 1.06 -6.03
C ALA A 368 -23.79 1.58 -4.65
N GLU A 369 -24.24 2.83 -4.55
CA GLU A 369 -24.73 3.42 -3.29
C GLU A 369 -23.70 3.34 -2.14
N GLY A 370 -22.42 3.52 -2.45
CA GLY A 370 -21.34 3.48 -1.46
C GLY A 370 -21.04 2.10 -0.86
N ARG A 371 -21.54 1.01 -1.46
CA ARG A 371 -21.28 -0.37 -1.00
C ARG A 371 -20.93 -1.31 -2.16
N CYS A 372 -20.12 -2.33 -1.86
CA CYS A 372 -19.91 -3.45 -2.77
C CYS A 372 -21.23 -4.21 -2.98
N THR A 373 -21.57 -4.50 -4.24
CA THR A 373 -22.82 -5.20 -4.62
C THR A 373 -22.60 -6.70 -4.78
N LEU A 374 -21.36 -7.16 -4.82
CA LEU A 374 -21.03 -8.57 -4.97
C LEU A 374 -21.04 -9.30 -3.64
N THR A 375 -21.65 -10.49 -3.64
CA THR A 375 -21.46 -11.47 -2.57
C THR A 375 -20.14 -12.21 -2.82
N MET A 376 -19.19 -12.10 -1.91
CA MET A 376 -17.91 -12.78 -2.00
C MET A 376 -17.82 -13.92 -1.00
N ALA A 377 -17.25 -15.04 -1.44
CA ALA A 377 -16.88 -16.11 -0.55
C ALA A 377 -15.85 -15.59 0.45
N ARG A 378 -15.98 -16.01 1.71
CA ARG A 378 -15.03 -15.65 2.75
C ARG A 378 -13.65 -16.17 2.39
N THR A 379 -12.64 -15.31 2.42
CA THR A 379 -11.26 -15.76 2.22
C THR A 379 -10.85 -16.71 3.33
N THR A 380 -10.25 -17.83 2.95
CA THR A 380 -9.60 -18.76 3.86
C THR A 380 -8.14 -18.93 3.46
N LEU A 381 -7.26 -18.92 4.45
CA LEU A 381 -5.85 -19.24 4.28
C LEU A 381 -5.54 -20.57 4.98
N PRO A 382 -4.49 -21.29 4.54
CA PRO A 382 -4.07 -22.55 5.15
C PRO A 382 -3.79 -22.41 6.66
N ASP A 383 -4.00 -23.48 7.43
CA ASP A 383 -3.89 -23.45 8.90
C ASP A 383 -2.52 -22.97 9.42
N PHE A 384 -1.44 -23.25 8.69
CA PHE A 384 -0.10 -22.81 9.08
C PHE A 384 0.03 -21.28 9.15
N THR A 385 -0.84 -20.53 8.47
CA THR A 385 -0.85 -19.05 8.55
C THR A 385 -1.52 -18.54 9.82
N ARG A 386 -2.18 -19.41 10.59
CA ARG A 386 -2.87 -19.09 11.85
C ARG A 386 -2.10 -19.59 13.07
N SER A 387 -1.28 -20.63 12.91
CA SER A 387 -0.46 -21.21 13.98
C SER A 387 0.86 -20.44 14.20
N THR A 388 0.78 -19.12 14.38
CA THR A 388 1.95 -18.22 14.42
C THR A 388 2.38 -17.81 15.84
N ILE A 389 1.51 -17.99 16.83
CA ILE A 389 1.86 -17.73 18.23
C ILE A 389 2.59 -18.95 18.78
N VAL A 390 3.92 -18.93 18.64
CA VAL A 390 4.84 -19.92 19.22
C VAL A 390 5.75 -19.18 20.18
N SER A 391 5.43 -19.24 21.47
CA SER A 391 6.17 -18.49 22.48
C SER A 391 6.21 -19.25 23.81
N ASP A 392 7.40 -19.26 24.41
CA ASP A 392 7.60 -19.58 25.82
C ASP A 392 7.24 -18.34 26.66
N MET A 393 5.99 -17.87 26.54
CA MET A 393 5.54 -16.65 27.22
C MET A 393 5.88 -16.73 28.71
N PRO A 394 6.43 -15.65 29.32
CA PRO A 394 6.71 -15.62 30.74
C PRO A 394 5.47 -16.01 31.55
N ALA A 395 5.61 -17.02 32.43
CA ALA A 395 4.50 -17.55 33.22
C ALA A 395 3.93 -16.56 34.25
N SER A 396 4.64 -15.46 34.51
CA SER A 396 4.24 -14.41 35.45
C SER A 396 4.92 -13.08 35.15
N ALA A 397 4.45 -12.00 35.79
CA ALA A 397 5.05 -10.68 35.67
C ALA A 397 6.50 -10.63 36.19
N GLU A 398 6.84 -11.48 37.16
CA GLU A 398 8.19 -11.60 37.71
C GLU A 398 9.19 -12.12 36.67
N ALA A 399 8.75 -12.99 35.75
CA ALA A 399 9.60 -13.51 34.68
C ALA A 399 9.88 -12.48 33.57
N LEU A 400 9.17 -11.34 33.53
CA LEU A 400 9.47 -10.21 32.66
C LEU A 400 10.54 -9.27 33.25
N GLN A 401 10.92 -9.45 34.51
CA GLN A 401 11.85 -8.57 35.17
C GLN A 401 13.29 -8.90 34.79
N ILE A 402 14.12 -7.86 34.59
CA ILE A 402 15.54 -8.03 34.30
C ILE A 402 16.27 -8.34 35.62
N PRO A 403 16.87 -9.54 35.79
CA PRO A 403 17.54 -9.90 37.02
C PRO A 403 18.82 -9.08 37.19
N VAL A 404 19.03 -8.52 38.39
CA VAL A 404 20.27 -7.81 38.74
C VAL A 404 21.09 -8.66 39.70
N ALA A 405 22.37 -8.88 39.36
CA ALA A 405 23.29 -9.63 40.21
C ALA A 405 23.77 -8.78 41.43
N GLY A 406 23.61 -9.34 42.62
CA GLY A 406 24.09 -8.79 43.89
C GLY A 406 23.13 -7.81 44.57
N ASP A 407 23.48 -7.33 45.77
CA ASP A 407 22.72 -6.33 46.52
C ASP A 407 23.04 -4.92 46.02
N ARG A 408 22.55 -4.60 44.82
CA ARG A 408 22.65 -3.25 44.23
C ARG A 408 21.37 -2.49 44.52
N THR A 409 21.49 -1.20 44.84
CA THR A 409 20.35 -0.29 45.00
C THR A 409 19.99 0.45 43.70
N ALA A 410 20.92 0.50 42.74
CA ALA A 410 20.72 1.05 41.41
C ALA A 410 21.64 0.36 40.38
N VAL A 411 21.22 0.39 39.11
CA VAL A 411 22.00 -0.09 37.97
C VAL A 411 22.00 0.93 36.85
N ARG A 412 23.14 1.06 36.17
CA ARG A 412 23.25 1.90 34.98
C ARG A 412 22.74 1.14 33.76
N CYS A 413 21.67 1.63 33.16
CA CYS A 413 21.03 1.01 32.02
C CYS A 413 21.19 1.86 30.75
N ASN A 414 21.33 1.17 29.62
CA ASN A 414 21.08 1.76 28.31
C ASN A 414 19.56 1.82 28.11
N VAL A 415 19.03 3.01 27.85
CA VAL A 415 17.60 3.28 27.71
C VAL A 415 17.34 3.79 26.31
N LEU A 416 16.50 3.07 25.57
CA LEU A 416 15.91 3.56 24.33
C LEU A 416 14.85 4.60 24.69
N VAL A 417 15.09 5.86 24.32
CA VAL A 417 14.16 6.96 24.52
C VAL A 417 13.18 6.97 23.35
N SER A 418 11.90 6.89 23.66
CA SER A 418 10.80 7.00 22.69
C SER A 418 10.61 8.44 22.21
N SER A 419 11.63 8.99 21.56
CA SER A 419 11.63 10.28 20.85
C SER A 419 11.54 10.06 19.33
N HIS A 420 11.31 11.14 18.57
CA HIS A 420 11.41 11.15 17.11
C HIS A 420 12.48 12.17 16.69
N PRO A 421 13.69 11.74 16.26
CA PRO A 421 14.16 10.34 16.12
C PRO A 421 14.39 9.64 17.48
N LYS A 422 14.38 8.31 17.48
CA LYS A 422 14.69 7.51 18.69
C LYS A 422 16.15 7.76 19.09
N THR A 423 16.41 7.89 20.38
CA THR A 423 17.77 8.15 20.90
C THR A 423 18.14 7.17 22.01
N LEU A 424 19.44 6.99 22.24
CA LEU A 424 19.95 6.18 23.35
C LEU A 424 20.39 7.10 24.49
N ALA A 425 19.91 6.82 25.70
CA ALA A 425 20.35 7.46 26.92
C ALA A 425 20.98 6.45 27.88
N ARG A 426 21.82 6.93 28.81
CA ARG A 426 22.26 6.15 29.97
C ARG A 426 21.56 6.71 31.20
N LYS A 427 20.87 5.85 31.95
CA LYS A 427 20.16 6.23 33.18
C LYS A 427 20.52 5.28 34.31
N ASP A 428 20.69 5.82 35.52
CA ASP A 428 20.80 5.00 36.73
C ASP A 428 19.37 4.71 37.21
N LEU A 429 18.94 3.45 37.08
CA LEU A 429 17.61 2.97 37.46
C LEU A 429 17.67 2.29 38.82
N PRO A 430 16.71 2.55 39.72
CA PRO A 430 16.68 1.92 41.03
C PRO A 430 16.42 0.42 40.90
N VAL A 431 16.96 -0.35 41.84
CA VAL A 431 16.65 -1.78 42.02
C VAL A 431 15.74 -1.90 43.25
N PRO A 432 14.42 -2.10 43.05
CA PRO A 432 13.45 -2.25 44.13
C PRO A 432 13.86 -3.37 45.09
N ARG A 433 14.20 -3.05 46.35
CA ARG A 433 14.43 -4.10 47.35
C ARG A 433 13.14 -4.89 47.53
N ALA A 434 13.22 -6.22 47.45
CA ALA A 434 12.12 -7.09 47.83
C ALA A 434 11.69 -6.69 49.25
N ALA A 435 10.43 -6.26 49.41
CA ALA A 435 9.92 -5.87 50.71
C ALA A 435 10.01 -7.09 51.64
N SER A 436 10.85 -6.99 52.68
CA SER A 436 10.89 -7.98 53.74
C SER A 436 9.60 -7.88 54.56
N GLY A 437 8.61 -8.70 54.22
CA GLY A 437 7.45 -8.98 55.07
C GLY A 437 6.10 -8.50 54.52
N ALA A 438 5.38 -9.41 53.87
CA ALA A 438 3.93 -9.50 53.97
C ALA A 438 3.52 -10.98 53.89
N ALA A 439 3.28 -11.57 55.04
CA ALA A 439 2.46 -12.77 55.10
C ALA A 439 1.01 -12.36 54.82
N SER A 440 0.43 -12.84 53.72
CA SER A 440 -1.01 -13.09 53.65
C SER A 440 -1.26 -14.37 52.87
N SER A 441 -1.88 -15.31 53.57
CA SER A 441 -2.39 -16.59 53.10
C SER A 441 -3.48 -16.42 52.04
N VAL A 442 -3.50 -17.26 50.99
CA VAL A 442 -4.55 -18.28 50.72
C VAL A 442 -3.95 -19.40 49.83
N ALA A 443 -4.23 -20.66 50.18
CA ALA A 443 -3.83 -21.94 49.58
C ALA A 443 -4.22 -22.10 48.09
N SER A 444 -3.61 -22.96 47.24
CA SER A 444 -3.32 -24.41 47.31
C SER A 444 -2.62 -24.81 45.98
N GLY A 445 -1.76 -25.81 45.78
CA GLY A 445 -1.12 -26.86 46.58
C GLY A 445 -0.10 -27.66 45.70
N CYS A 446 0.73 -28.48 46.37
CA CYS A 446 1.70 -29.49 45.88
C CYS A 446 3.03 -28.97 45.24
N SER A 447 4.16 -28.97 45.97
CA SER A 447 5.16 -30.07 46.16
C SER A 447 6.15 -30.17 44.97
N ALA A 448 7.49 -30.01 45.06
CA ALA A 448 8.48 -30.27 46.12
C ALA A 448 9.85 -29.54 45.89
N VAL A 449 10.45 -29.04 46.99
CA VAL A 449 11.85 -29.15 47.53
C VAL A 449 13.11 -28.75 46.67
N PRO A 450 14.18 -28.15 47.27
CA PRO A 450 14.88 -26.98 46.72
C PRO A 450 16.39 -27.11 46.41
N SER A 451 16.98 -26.05 45.81
CA SER A 451 18.43 -25.77 45.68
C SER A 451 18.72 -24.29 45.98
N PRO A 452 19.84 -23.91 46.63
CA PRO A 452 20.05 -22.56 47.14
C PRO A 452 20.60 -21.63 46.06
N ARG A 453 19.88 -20.57 45.71
CA ARG A 453 20.44 -19.40 45.02
C ARG A 453 20.02 -18.11 45.72
N ALA A 454 21.01 -17.23 45.86
CA ALA A 454 20.96 -15.92 46.48
C ALA A 454 19.80 -15.04 45.97
N PRO A 455 19.35 -14.03 46.75
CA PRO A 455 18.21 -13.21 46.38
C PRO A 455 18.47 -12.45 45.07
N ILE A 456 17.62 -12.69 44.08
CA ILE A 456 17.53 -11.93 42.83
C ILE A 456 16.58 -10.77 43.08
N THR A 457 17.06 -9.57 42.82
CA THR A 457 16.26 -8.34 42.94
C THR A 457 15.93 -7.82 41.54
N THR A 458 14.72 -7.30 41.36
CA THR A 458 14.11 -7.07 40.05
C THR A 458 13.57 -5.66 39.89
N ILE A 459 13.64 -5.12 38.67
CA ILE A 459 13.21 -3.74 38.33
C ILE A 459 11.78 -3.75 37.80
N THR A 460 10.90 -2.91 38.36
CA THR A 460 9.55 -2.64 37.85
C THR A 460 9.49 -1.25 37.18
N THR A 461 8.86 -1.15 36.00
CA THR A 461 8.77 0.07 35.19
C THR A 461 7.56 0.92 35.56
N SER A 462 7.40 1.30 36.83
CA SER A 462 6.25 2.10 37.29
C SER A 462 6.57 3.57 37.59
N SER A 463 7.72 4.11 37.16
CA SER A 463 8.14 5.48 37.51
C SER A 463 8.54 6.35 36.31
N LEU A 464 7.71 6.39 35.27
CA LEU A 464 7.81 7.40 34.20
C LEU A 464 6.59 8.31 34.27
N SER A 465 6.65 9.34 35.13
CA SER A 465 5.72 10.47 35.09
C SER A 465 5.97 11.31 33.83
N ALA A 466 4.92 11.58 33.06
CA ALA A 466 4.96 12.46 31.90
C ALA A 466 5.40 13.88 32.31
N PRO A 467 6.21 14.60 31.50
CA PRO A 467 6.49 15.99 31.74
C PRO A 467 5.24 16.83 31.41
N THR A 468 4.82 17.65 32.37
CA THR A 468 3.82 18.71 32.21
C THR A 468 4.30 19.69 31.14
N MET A 469 3.48 19.93 30.11
CA MET A 469 3.69 21.02 29.17
C MET A 469 3.45 22.35 29.91
N ALA A 470 4.47 23.19 29.99
CA ALA A 470 4.31 24.61 30.30
C ALA A 470 4.04 25.36 28.99
N THR A 471 3.05 26.26 29.07
CA THR A 471 2.42 27.10 28.03
C THR A 471 3.38 27.92 27.18
#